data_AF-A0A976EEH0-F1
#
_entry.id   AF-A0A976EEH0-F1
#
_cell.length_a   1.000
_cell.length_b   1.000
_cell.length_c   1.000
_cell.angle_alpha   90.00
_cell.angle_beta   90.00
_cell.angle_gamma   90.00
#
_symmetry.space_group_name_H-M   'P 1'
#
loop_
_entity.id
_entity.type
_entity.pdbx_description
1 polymer ?
#
loop_
_entity_poly.entity_id
_entity_poly.type
_entity_poly.pdbx_seq_one_letter_code
_entity_poly.pdbx_strand_id
1 'polypeptide(L)'
;MSLSATATISVSVIQASSHEFSQRHLKLAEGSTVGDALLMVEFAQTSPVVRVASPANEPEASESFVGVWGKRVRLSQVLVDGDRIELYRPILADAKSARKSNAIRQGYRAGRTKSR
;
A
#
# COMPACT_ATOMS: atom_id res chain seq x y z
N MET A 1 17.70 36.82 5.76
CA MET A 1 16.78 35.77 5.27
C MET A 1 16.33 34.96 6.47
N SER A 2 15.10 35.17 6.93
CA SER A 2 14.56 34.45 8.11
C SER A 2 14.12 33.06 7.67
N LEU A 3 14.71 32.01 8.24
CA LEU A 3 14.21 30.65 8.12
C LEU A 3 12.90 30.60 8.93
N SER A 4 11.76 30.71 8.24
CA SER A 4 10.47 30.43 8.89
C SER A 4 10.48 28.96 9.27
N ALA A 5 10.31 28.66 10.56
CA ALA A 5 10.17 27.29 11.01
C ALA A 5 8.89 26.71 10.38
N THR A 6 9.04 25.80 9.42
CA THR A 6 7.90 25.09 8.83
C THR A 6 7.25 24.26 9.94
N ALA A 7 5.95 24.42 10.13
CA ALA A 7 5.22 23.57 11.06
C ALA A 7 5.40 22.09 10.67
N THR A 8 5.27 21.19 11.64
CA THR A 8 5.54 19.75 11.44
C THR A 8 4.24 18.98 11.60
N ILE A 9 4.02 18.00 10.72
CA ILE A 9 2.92 17.04 10.80
C ILE A 9 3.45 15.66 11.20
N SER A 10 2.66 14.91 11.94
CA SER A 10 2.91 13.54 12.36
C SER A 10 2.02 12.60 11.56
N VAL A 11 2.62 11.73 10.75
CA VAL A 11 1.88 10.76 9.91
C VAL A 11 2.33 9.35 10.21
N SER A 12 1.55 8.37 9.78
CA SER A 12 1.92 6.96 9.89
C SER A 12 1.94 6.27 8.52
N VAL A 13 2.91 5.39 8.31
CA VAL A 13 3.00 4.54 7.12
C VAL A 13 2.83 3.10 7.55
N ILE A 14 1.81 2.44 7.00
CA ILE A 14 1.54 1.01 7.19
C ILE A 14 1.88 0.25 5.93
N GLN A 15 2.63 -0.84 6.10
CA GLN A 15 2.92 -1.81 5.06
C GLN A 15 2.55 -3.20 5.54
N ALA A 16 1.70 -3.90 4.80
CA ALA A 16 1.29 -5.27 5.11
C ALA A 16 1.89 -6.27 4.11
N SER A 17 2.63 -7.26 4.63
CA SER A 17 3.08 -8.45 3.89
C SER A 17 2.11 -9.62 4.14
N SER A 18 2.38 -10.82 3.58
CA SER A 18 1.47 -11.97 3.72
C SER A 18 1.31 -12.46 5.16
N HIS A 19 2.29 -12.20 6.03
CA HIS A 19 2.34 -12.81 7.37
C HIS A 19 2.58 -11.78 8.47
N GLU A 20 2.85 -10.53 8.12
CA GLU A 20 3.19 -9.47 9.06
C GLU A 20 2.74 -8.12 8.51
N PHE A 21 2.62 -7.15 9.40
CA PHE A 21 2.51 -5.76 9.02
C PHE A 21 3.52 -4.95 9.82
N SER A 22 3.92 -3.82 9.26
CA SER A 22 4.74 -2.81 9.93
C SER A 22 4.02 -1.47 9.90
N GLN A 23 4.17 -0.71 10.99
CA GLN A 23 3.70 0.67 11.10
C GLN A 23 4.88 1.54 11.53
N ARG A 24 5.10 2.64 10.82
CA ARG A 24 6.11 3.65 11.17
C ARG A 24 5.45 5.00 11.35
N HIS A 25 5.92 5.77 12.31
CA HIS A 25 5.51 7.16 12.50
C HIS A 25 6.60 8.07 11.94
N LEU A 26 6.21 9.06 11.14
CA LEU A 26 7.09 10.05 10.54
C LEU A 26 6.70 11.43 11.02
N LYS A 27 7.71 12.28 11.20
CA LYS A 27 7.53 13.73 11.35
C LYS A 27 7.98 14.38 10.05
N LEU A 28 7.07 15.06 9.39
CA LEU A 28 7.28 15.70 8.09
C LEU A 28 6.96 17.19 8.19
N ALA A 29 7.49 17.98 7.27
CA ALA A 29 7.08 19.38 7.18
C ALA A 29 5.60 19.47 6.76
N GLU A 30 4.88 20.46 7.25
CA GLU A 30 3.56 20.80 6.73
C GLU A 30 3.68 21.10 5.23
N GLY A 31 2.73 20.56 4.45
CA GLY A 31 2.79 20.61 2.99
C GLY A 31 3.51 19.43 2.34
N SER A 32 4.15 18.54 3.12
CA SER A 32 4.73 17.30 2.58
C SER A 32 3.68 16.42 1.93
N THR A 33 4.10 15.72 0.89
CA THR A 33 3.26 14.85 0.08
C THR A 33 3.41 13.37 0.46
N VAL A 34 2.50 12.53 -0.04
CA VAL A 34 2.63 11.07 0.02
C VAL A 34 3.99 10.62 -0.52
N GLY A 35 4.46 11.20 -1.64
CA GLY A 35 5.78 10.90 -2.22
C GLY A 35 6.93 11.20 -1.28
N ASP A 36 6.90 12.35 -0.60
CA ASP A 36 7.94 12.74 0.37
C ASP A 36 8.00 11.77 1.55
N ALA A 37 6.84 11.33 2.04
CA ALA A 37 6.75 10.34 3.10
C ALA A 37 7.38 9.00 2.67
N LEU A 38 7.07 8.53 1.46
CA LEU A 38 7.63 7.27 0.95
C LEU A 38 9.14 7.34 0.74
N LEU A 39 9.65 8.45 0.21
CA LEU A 39 11.09 8.69 0.10
C LEU A 39 11.76 8.61 1.47
N MET A 40 11.19 9.27 2.49
CA MET A 40 11.73 9.24 3.85
C MET A 40 11.78 7.82 4.43
N VAL A 41 10.77 6.98 4.14
CA VAL A 41 10.80 5.57 4.56
C VAL A 41 11.87 4.79 3.81
N GLU A 42 12.03 4.99 2.49
CA GLU A 42 13.05 4.29 1.69
C GLU A 42 14.47 4.63 2.17
N PHE A 43 14.77 5.90 2.43
CA PHE A 43 16.06 6.33 3.00
C PHE A 43 16.34 5.71 4.38
N ALA A 44 15.30 5.44 5.16
CA ALA A 44 15.42 4.87 6.50
C ALA A 44 15.52 3.32 6.51
N GLN A 45 15.38 2.63 5.37
CA GLN A 45 15.38 1.16 5.30
C GLN A 45 16.64 0.56 4.65
N THR A 46 17.01 -0.63 5.13
CA THR A 46 17.99 -1.54 4.49
C THR A 46 17.33 -2.54 3.54
N SER A 47 15.99 -2.62 3.56
CA SER A 47 15.18 -3.51 2.71
C SER A 47 14.23 -2.64 1.88
N PRO A 48 14.11 -2.85 0.56
CA PRO A 48 13.31 -1.99 -0.29
C PRO A 48 11.86 -1.95 0.22
N VAL A 49 11.36 -0.77 0.58
CA VAL A 49 9.91 -0.54 0.65
C VAL A 49 9.40 -0.96 -0.71
N VAL A 50 8.31 -1.74 -0.74
CA VAL A 50 7.52 -2.13 -1.92
C VAL A 50 8.07 -1.46 -3.17
N ARG A 51 8.70 -2.21 -4.09
CA ARG A 51 9.13 -1.68 -5.39
C ARG A 51 7.98 -0.86 -5.95
N VAL A 52 8.00 0.44 -5.69
CA VAL A 52 7.09 1.42 -6.29
C VAL A 52 7.52 1.27 -7.72
N ALA A 53 6.70 0.55 -8.50
CA ALA A 53 7.10 -0.01 -9.78
C ALA A 53 7.94 1.04 -10.49
N SER A 54 9.23 0.74 -10.68
CA SER A 54 10.17 1.74 -11.19
C SER A 54 9.50 2.36 -12.41
N PRO A 55 9.37 3.70 -12.49
CA PRO A 55 8.61 4.36 -13.56
C PRO A 55 9.12 3.96 -14.96
N ALA A 56 10.32 3.38 -15.05
CA ALA A 56 10.90 2.82 -16.25
C ALA A 56 10.19 1.55 -16.82
N ASN A 57 9.46 0.78 -16.01
CA ASN A 57 8.90 -0.50 -16.48
C ASN A 57 7.37 -0.55 -16.54
N GLU A 58 6.64 0.11 -15.62
CA GLU A 58 5.16 0.14 -15.65
C GLU A 58 4.61 1.42 -14.95
N PRO A 59 4.43 2.53 -15.68
CA PRO A 59 4.03 3.82 -15.09
C PRO A 59 2.63 3.82 -14.47
N GLU A 60 1.71 2.93 -14.87
CA GLU A 60 0.37 2.81 -14.27
C GLU A 60 0.34 1.97 -12.97
N ALA A 61 1.36 1.14 -12.74
CA ALA A 61 1.41 0.25 -11.58
C ALA A 61 1.88 0.97 -10.31
N SER A 62 2.74 1.99 -10.41
CA SER A 62 3.33 2.65 -9.23
C SER A 62 2.31 3.45 -8.41
N GLU A 63 1.37 4.14 -9.08
CA GLU A 63 0.27 4.86 -8.42
C GLU A 63 -0.80 3.92 -7.84
N SER A 64 -0.68 2.61 -8.11
CA SER A 64 -1.76 1.68 -7.84
C SER A 64 -1.86 1.14 -6.42
N PHE A 65 -0.84 1.39 -5.61
CA PHE A 65 -0.62 0.65 -4.38
C PHE A 65 -0.57 1.51 -3.12
N VAL A 66 -0.92 2.80 -3.20
CA VAL A 66 -0.93 3.68 -2.03
C VAL A 66 -2.32 4.25 -1.75
N GLY A 67 -2.70 4.24 -0.48
CA GLY A 67 -3.91 4.90 -0.01
C GLY A 67 -3.68 5.72 1.25
N VAL A 68 -4.59 6.64 1.53
CA VAL A 68 -4.72 7.32 2.81
C VAL A 68 -6.09 6.96 3.38
N TRP A 69 -6.12 6.37 4.58
CA TRP A 69 -7.36 5.90 5.22
C TRP A 69 -8.26 5.04 4.30
N GLY A 70 -7.68 4.05 3.61
CA GLY A 70 -8.42 3.18 2.70
C GLY A 70 -8.80 3.80 1.35
N LYS A 71 -8.53 5.09 1.12
CA LYS A 71 -8.79 5.76 -0.16
C LYS A 71 -7.52 5.81 -0.98
N ARG A 72 -7.58 5.40 -2.24
CA ARG A 72 -6.43 5.46 -3.15
C ARG A 72 -6.08 6.90 -3.50
N VAL A 73 -4.78 7.24 -3.49
CA VAL A 73 -4.28 8.62 -3.65
C VAL A 73 -3.11 8.67 -4.61
N ARG A 74 -2.84 9.88 -5.14
CA ARG A 74 -1.63 10.16 -5.92
C ARG A 74 -0.46 10.44 -4.99
N LEU A 75 0.77 10.23 -5.49
CA LEU A 75 1.98 10.58 -4.76
C LEU A 75 2.08 12.08 -4.47
N SER A 76 1.46 12.93 -5.30
CA SER A 76 1.41 14.38 -5.12
C SER A 76 0.38 14.87 -4.09
N GLN A 77 -0.41 13.97 -3.49
CA GLN A 77 -1.38 14.36 -2.47
C GLN A 77 -0.65 14.91 -1.23
N VAL A 78 -1.01 16.13 -0.82
CA VAL A 78 -0.53 16.75 0.43
C VAL A 78 -1.13 16.03 1.62
N LEU A 79 -0.30 15.75 2.61
CA LEU A 79 -0.68 15.08 3.86
C LEU A 79 -1.08 16.10 4.91
N VAL A 80 -1.95 15.67 5.82
CA VAL A 80 -2.30 16.41 7.04
C VAL A 80 -1.86 15.65 8.29
N ASP A 81 -1.80 16.36 9.42
CA ASP A 81 -1.46 15.75 10.70
C ASP A 81 -2.40 14.59 11.04
N GLY A 82 -1.83 13.48 11.48
CA GLY A 82 -2.55 12.24 11.79
C GLY A 82 -2.82 11.34 10.59
N ASP A 83 -2.45 11.71 9.36
CA ASP A 83 -2.71 10.85 8.20
C ASP A 83 -2.05 9.48 8.30
N ARG A 84 -2.77 8.47 7.82
CA ARG A 84 -2.26 7.11 7.71
C ARG A 84 -2.18 6.67 6.26
N ILE A 85 -0.96 6.51 5.81
CA ILE A 85 -0.57 6.06 4.48
C ILE A 85 -0.50 4.53 4.51
N GLU A 86 -1.17 3.87 3.58
CA GLU A 86 -1.30 2.44 3.49
C GLU A 86 -0.68 1.95 2.18
N LEU A 87 0.32 1.08 2.27
CA LEU A 87 1.00 0.46 1.13
C LEU A 87 0.42 -0.92 0.86
N TYR A 88 -0.35 -1.02 -0.21
CA TYR A 88 -0.94 -2.25 -0.71
C TYR A 88 0.05 -3.04 -1.57
N ARG A 89 -0.25 -4.32 -1.78
CA ARG A 89 0.53 -5.19 -2.66
C ARG A 89 -0.17 -5.38 -4.00
N PRO A 90 0.59 -5.45 -5.10
CA PRO A 90 0.06 -5.97 -6.36
C PRO A 90 -0.51 -7.36 -6.16
N ILE A 91 -1.77 -7.56 -6.56
CA ILE A 91 -2.33 -8.90 -6.68
C ILE A 91 -1.75 -9.50 -7.96
N LEU A 92 -0.65 -10.24 -7.83
CA LEU A 92 0.02 -10.94 -8.93
C LEU A 92 -0.76 -12.16 -9.46
N ALA A 93 -1.91 -12.48 -8.86
CA ALA A 93 -2.75 -13.58 -9.31
C ALA A 93 -3.69 -13.10 -10.42
N ASP A 94 -3.58 -13.70 -11.62
CA ASP A 94 -4.63 -13.61 -12.63
C ASP A 94 -5.96 -14.02 -11.97
N ALA A 95 -6.90 -13.08 -11.88
CA ALA A 95 -8.15 -13.23 -11.14
C ALA A 95 -8.94 -14.49 -11.55
N LYS A 96 -8.68 -15.00 -12.76
CA LYS A 96 -9.28 -16.21 -13.32
C LYS A 96 -8.73 -17.50 -12.71
N SER A 97 -7.42 -17.58 -12.47
CA SER A 97 -6.77 -18.76 -11.90
C SER A 97 -6.97 -18.87 -10.38
N ALA A 98 -7.01 -17.74 -9.66
CA ALA A 98 -7.32 -17.73 -8.22
C ALA A 98 -8.76 -18.19 -7.91
N ARG A 99 -9.75 -17.79 -8.73
CA ARG A 99 -11.13 -18.29 -8.62
C ARG A 99 -11.21 -19.80 -8.85
N LYS A 100 -10.48 -20.33 -9.84
CA LYS A 100 -10.44 -21.77 -10.13
C LYS A 100 -9.84 -22.58 -8.96
N SER A 101 -8.75 -22.09 -8.37
CA SER A 101 -8.12 -22.73 -7.20
C SER A 101 -9.02 -22.72 -5.96
N ASN A 102 -9.68 -21.59 -5.67
CA ASN A 102 -10.59 -21.47 -4.52
C ASN A 102 -11.85 -22.35 -4.66
N ALA A 103 -12.38 -22.50 -5.87
CA ALA A 103 -13.51 -23.40 -6.14
C ALA A 103 -13.14 -24.89 -5.90
N ILE A 104 -11.92 -25.28 -6.24
CA ILE A 104 -11.42 -26.65 -6.01
C ILE A 104 -11.22 -26.91 -4.52
N ARG A 105 -10.72 -25.92 -3.76
CA ARG A 105 -10.43 -26.06 -2.33
C ARG A 105 -11.66 -26.01 -1.42
N GLN A 106 -12.77 -25.40 -1.85
CA GLN A 106 -14.03 -25.31 -1.07
C GLN A 106 -15.02 -26.46 -1.32
N GLY A 107 -14.62 -27.47 -2.11
CA GLY A 107 -15.34 -28.72 -2.21
C GLY A 107 -16.39 -28.72 -3.32
N TYR A 108 -16.11 -29.55 -4.32
CA TYR A 108 -17.12 -30.51 -4.78
C TYR A 108 -17.64 -31.30 -3.57
N ARG A 109 -18.56 -30.71 -2.80
CA ARG A 109 -19.53 -31.50 -2.02
C ARG A 109 -20.50 -32.07 -3.05
N ALA A 110 -20.08 -33.19 -3.64
CA ALA A 110 -20.88 -33.99 -4.55
C ALA A 110 -22.29 -34.13 -3.95
N GLY A 111 -23.28 -33.70 -4.74
CA GLY A 111 -24.67 -33.61 -4.32
C GLY A 111 -25.22 -34.96 -3.84
N ARG A 112 -26.14 -34.88 -2.88
CA ARG A 112 -27.03 -35.97 -2.47
C ARG A 112 -27.61 -36.66 -3.69
N THR A 113 -27.25 -37.92 -3.91
CA THR A 113 -27.96 -38.84 -4.80
C THR A 113 -29.33 -39.11 -4.20
N LYS A 114 -30.41 -38.80 -4.93
CA LYS A 114 -31.77 -39.23 -4.59
C LYS A 114 -31.85 -40.75 -4.75
N SER A 115 -32.17 -41.46 -3.67
CA SER A 115 -32.63 -42.86 -3.75
C SER A 115 -34.01 -42.89 -4.42
N ARG A 116 -34.18 -43.87 -5.30
CA ARG A 116 -35.47 -44.34 -5.83
C ARG A 116 -36.38 -44.82 -4.70
#